data_AF-A0A438H5H9-F1
#
_entry.id   AF-A0A438H5H9-F1
#
_cell.length_a   1.000
_cell.length_b   1.000
_cell.length_c   1.000
_cell.angle_alpha   90.00
_cell.angle_beta   90.00
_cell.angle_gamma   90.00
#
_symmetry.space_group_name_H-M   'P 1'
#
loop_
_entity.id
_entity.type
_entity.pdbx_description
1 polymer ?
#
loop_
_entity_poly.entity_id
_entity_poly.type
_entity_poly.pdbx_seq_one_letter_code
_entity_poly.pdbx_strand_id
1 'polypeptide(L)'
;MFPTSYDRFIWPRDLCYVRYWRRNDDGSYVVLFRSREHEHCGPQPGFVRAHIESGGFNISPLKPRHGRPRSKVQHLMQIDLKGWGVGYLSSFKQHCLLQMLNGVAGKF
;
A
#
# COMPACT_ATOMS: atom_id res chain seq x y z
N MET A 1 2.14 25.03 -12.79
CA MET A 1 2.30 24.42 -14.13
C MET A 1 1.76 22.99 -14.03
N PHE A 2 0.68 22.66 -14.75
CA PHE A 2 0.13 21.30 -14.74
C PHE A 2 1.03 20.38 -15.60
N PRO A 3 1.34 19.15 -15.15
CA PRO A 3 2.23 18.27 -15.90
C PRO A 3 1.60 17.87 -17.24
N THR A 4 2.42 17.88 -18.29
CA THR A 4 2.00 17.44 -19.63
C THR A 4 1.75 15.93 -19.64
N SER A 5 1.07 15.39 -20.66
CA SER A 5 0.75 13.96 -20.76
C SER A 5 1.98 13.04 -20.72
N TYR A 6 3.16 13.54 -21.12
CA TYR A 6 4.44 12.82 -21.08
C TYR A 6 5.05 12.75 -19.67
N ASP A 7 4.71 13.68 -18.77
CA ASP A 7 5.14 13.70 -17.36
C ASP A 7 4.48 12.63 -16.48
N ARG A 8 3.50 11.87 -16.96
CA ARG A 8 2.81 10.91 -16.08
C ARG A 8 3.55 9.59 -15.91
N PHE A 9 4.58 9.32 -16.70
CA PHE A 9 5.15 7.97 -16.79
C PHE A 9 6.24 7.68 -15.75
N ILE A 10 7.07 8.64 -15.34
CA ILE A 10 8.23 8.40 -14.44
C ILE A 10 8.17 9.12 -13.09
N TRP A 11 7.28 10.09 -12.91
CA TRP A 11 7.22 10.93 -11.71
C TRP A 11 6.79 10.15 -10.46
N PRO A 12 7.31 10.46 -9.26
CA PRO A 12 6.93 9.76 -8.04
C PRO A 12 5.43 9.93 -7.74
N ARG A 13 4.87 8.98 -6.99
CA ARG A 13 3.44 9.00 -6.64
C ARG A 13 3.27 9.36 -5.18
N ASP A 14 2.40 10.32 -4.90
CA ASP A 14 1.94 10.59 -3.55
C ASP A 14 0.59 9.88 -3.30
N LEU A 15 0.24 9.76 -2.02
CA LEU A 15 -0.98 9.09 -1.57
C LEU A 15 -1.65 9.94 -0.49
N CYS A 16 -2.96 10.12 -0.61
CA CYS A 16 -3.82 10.59 0.47
C CYS A 16 -4.88 9.51 0.70
N TYR A 17 -4.85 8.89 1.87
CA TYR A 17 -5.70 7.75 2.20
C TYR A 17 -6.04 7.72 3.68
N VAL A 18 -7.18 7.11 3.99
CA VAL A 18 -7.55 6.77 5.37
C VAL A 18 -7.19 5.33 5.66
N ARG A 19 -6.86 5.09 6.93
CA ARG A 19 -6.54 3.76 7.44
C ARG A 19 -7.52 3.40 8.56
N TYR A 20 -8.27 2.33 8.36
CA TYR A 20 -9.04 1.69 9.42
C TYR A 20 -8.26 0.48 9.95
N TRP A 21 -8.34 0.21 11.24
CA TRP A 21 -7.84 -1.03 11.80
C TRP A 21 -8.75 -1.58 12.89
N ARG A 22 -8.78 -2.90 13.01
CA ARG A 22 -9.51 -3.63 14.04
C ARG A 22 -8.71 -4.83 14.51
N ARG A 23 -8.77 -5.11 15.82
CA ARG A 23 -8.38 -6.40 16.39
C ARG A 23 -9.61 -7.29 16.53
N ASN A 24 -9.50 -8.53 16.10
CA ASN A 24 -10.51 -9.56 16.26
C ASN A 24 -10.30 -10.35 17.56
N ASP A 25 -11.32 -11.07 18.01
CA ASP A 25 -11.28 -11.83 19.27
C ASP A 25 -10.28 -12.99 19.21
N ASP A 26 -10.03 -13.54 18.02
CA ASP A 26 -8.98 -14.53 17.76
C ASP A 26 -7.54 -13.96 17.84
N GLY A 27 -7.41 -12.65 18.11
CA GLY A 27 -6.15 -11.93 18.22
C GLY A 27 -5.58 -11.47 16.88
N SER A 28 -6.26 -11.74 15.75
CA SER A 28 -5.85 -11.21 14.45
C SER A 28 -6.15 -9.73 14.31
N TYR A 29 -5.41 -9.05 13.41
CA TYR A 29 -5.65 -7.67 13.04
C TYR A 29 -6.04 -7.59 11.57
N VAL A 30 -7.01 -6.73 11.29
CA VAL A 30 -7.35 -6.29 9.94
C VAL A 30 -7.00 -4.81 9.84
N VAL A 31 -6.22 -4.45 8.83
CA VAL A 31 -5.88 -3.06 8.50
C VAL A 31 -6.38 -2.82 7.08
N LEU A 32 -7.17 -1.76 6.87
CA LEU A 32 -7.73 -1.41 5.57
C LEU A 32 -7.29 0.00 5.18
N PHE A 33 -7.02 0.19 3.88
CA PHE A 33 -6.63 1.44 3.27
C PHE A 33 -7.60 1.79 2.14
N ARG A 34 -7.98 3.07 2.05
CA ARG A 34 -8.71 3.60 0.90
C ARG A 34 -8.36 5.06 0.68
N SER A 35 -8.13 5.45 -0.57
CA SER A 35 -7.87 6.84 -0.91
C SER A 35 -9.07 7.73 -0.58
N ARG A 36 -8.77 8.94 -0.10
CA ARG A 36 -9.76 9.98 0.20
C ARG A 36 -9.21 11.32 -0.23
N GLU A 37 -10.11 12.23 -0.60
CA GLU A 37 -9.79 13.64 -0.76
C GLU A 37 -9.85 14.30 0.62
N HIS A 38 -8.93 15.21 0.87
CA HIS A 38 -8.83 15.92 2.14
C HIS A 38 -8.25 17.31 1.88
N GLU A 39 -8.90 18.35 2.39
CA GLU A 39 -8.56 19.74 2.09
C GLU A 39 -7.11 20.07 2.48
N HIS A 40 -6.65 19.57 3.62
CA HIS A 40 -5.27 19.75 4.08
C HIS A 40 -4.25 18.77 3.46
N CYS A 41 -4.67 17.92 2.52
CA CYS A 41 -3.79 16.95 1.85
C CYS A 41 -4.05 16.91 0.32
N GLY A 42 -4.01 18.11 -0.28
CA GLY A 42 -4.06 18.26 -1.75
C GLY A 42 -2.86 17.61 -2.46
N PRO A 43 -2.94 17.39 -3.79
CA PRO A 43 -1.84 16.85 -4.60
C PRO A 43 -0.54 17.63 -4.44
N GLN A 44 0.58 16.93 -4.24
CA GLN A 44 1.88 17.57 -4.09
C GLN A 44 2.49 17.96 -5.45
N PRO A 45 3.07 19.18 -5.60
CA PRO A 45 3.83 19.54 -6.79
C PRO A 45 4.96 18.55 -7.04
N GLY A 46 5.08 18.09 -8.29
CA GLY A 46 6.07 17.09 -8.66
C GLY A 46 5.73 15.65 -8.24
N PHE A 47 4.47 15.38 -7.93
CA PHE A 47 3.97 14.02 -7.73
C PHE A 47 2.71 13.78 -8.56
N VAL A 48 2.51 12.52 -8.95
CA VAL A 48 1.22 12.04 -9.48
C VAL A 48 0.43 11.43 -8.33
N ARG A 49 -0.77 11.95 -8.04
CA ARG A 49 -1.65 11.38 -7.00
C ARG A 49 -2.16 10.01 -7.41
N ALA A 50 -1.63 8.96 -6.79
CA ALA A 50 -2.15 7.61 -6.95
C ALA A 50 -3.46 7.44 -6.16
N HIS A 51 -4.29 6.48 -6.58
CA HIS A 51 -5.57 6.21 -5.97
C HIS A 51 -5.66 4.74 -5.52
N ILE A 52 -5.85 4.53 -4.22
CA ILE A 52 -6.10 3.21 -3.64
C ILE A 52 -7.61 2.99 -3.62
N GLU A 53 -8.09 2.11 -4.51
CA GLU A 53 -9.50 1.70 -4.51
C GLU A 53 -9.83 0.90 -3.24
N SER A 54 -8.95 -0.04 -2.92
CA SER A 54 -9.00 -0.88 -1.73
C SER A 54 -7.64 -1.50 -1.48
N GLY A 55 -7.27 -1.67 -0.22
CA GLY A 55 -6.07 -2.40 0.15
C GLY A 55 -6.05 -2.70 1.64
N GLY A 56 -5.12 -3.53 2.07
CA GLY A 56 -5.04 -3.86 3.48
C GLY A 56 -4.10 -4.99 3.82
N PHE A 57 -4.00 -5.22 5.13
CA PHE A 57 -3.30 -6.34 5.72
C PHE A 57 -4.25 -7.17 6.58
N ASN A 58 -4.10 -8.50 6.49
CA ASN A 58 -4.55 -9.42 7.53
C ASN A 58 -3.31 -9.93 8.26
N ILE A 59 -3.27 -9.74 9.56
CA ILE A 59 -2.17 -10.15 10.43
C ILE A 59 -2.73 -11.14 11.44
N SER A 60 -2.46 -12.43 11.25
CA SER A 60 -2.97 -13.49 12.13
C SER A 60 -1.85 -14.03 13.03
N PRO A 61 -2.12 -14.33 14.31
CA PRO A 61 -1.13 -14.97 15.17
C PRO A 61 -0.79 -16.38 14.63
N LEU A 62 0.48 -16.77 14.77
CA LEU A 62 0.95 -18.13 14.52
C LEU A 62 1.41 -18.77 15.82
N LYS A 63 1.43 -20.10 15.85
CA LYS A 63 2.05 -20.84 16.95
C LYS A 63 3.49 -20.35 17.14
N PRO A 64 3.90 -20.00 18.37
CA PRO A 64 5.28 -19.64 18.66
C PRO A 64 6.24 -20.74 18.22
N ARG A 65 7.44 -20.35 17.77
CA ARG A 65 8.51 -21.29 17.42
C ARG A 65 9.70 -21.01 18.33
N HIS A 66 10.10 -21.99 19.15
CA HIS A 66 11.14 -21.82 20.18
C HIS A 66 10.85 -20.63 21.13
N GLY A 67 9.59 -20.50 21.58
CA GLY A 67 9.14 -19.40 22.44
C GLY A 67 9.04 -18.03 21.75
N ARG A 68 9.46 -17.89 20.49
CA ARG A 68 9.40 -16.63 19.76
C ARG A 68 7.99 -16.42 19.18
N PRO A 69 7.33 -15.29 19.48
CA PRO A 69 6.07 -14.91 18.86
C PRO A 69 6.21 -14.84 17.34
N ARG A 70 5.17 -15.22 16.63
CA ARG A 70 5.13 -15.19 15.17
C ARG A 70 3.75 -14.81 14.69
N SER A 71 3.71 -14.18 13.52
CA SER A 71 2.46 -13.82 12.84
C SER A 71 2.56 -14.15 11.36
N LYS A 72 1.42 -14.40 10.73
CA LYS A 72 1.25 -14.48 9.28
C LYS A 72 0.73 -13.13 8.83
N VAL A 73 1.40 -12.51 7.86
CA VAL A 73 0.95 -11.27 7.23
C VAL A 73 0.50 -11.60 5.81
N GLN A 74 -0.72 -11.20 5.46
CA GLN A 74 -1.27 -11.26 4.12
C GLN A 74 -1.58 -9.83 3.68
N HIS A 75 -1.29 -9.50 2.43
CA HIS A 75 -1.47 -8.17 1.86
C HIS A 75 -2.31 -8.28 0.58
N LEU A 76 -3.27 -7.37 0.44
CA LEU A 76 -4.05 -7.16 -0.78
C LEU A 76 -3.99 -5.68 -1.14
N MET A 77 -3.82 -5.36 -2.42
CA MET A 77 -3.75 -3.98 -2.87
C MET A 77 -4.34 -3.82 -4.27
N GLN A 78 -5.27 -2.89 -4.40
CA GLN A 78 -5.81 -2.41 -5.66
C GLN A 78 -5.55 -0.90 -5.76
N ILE A 79 -4.57 -0.54 -6.58
CA ILE A 79 -4.08 0.83 -6.73
C ILE A 79 -4.04 1.23 -8.21
N ASP A 80 -4.61 2.38 -8.51
CA ASP A 80 -4.45 3.09 -9.78
C ASP A 80 -3.29 4.09 -9.65
N LEU A 81 -2.23 3.86 -10.42
CA LEU A 81 -1.02 4.69 -10.43
C LEU A 81 -1.10 5.87 -11.42
N LYS A 82 -2.27 6.07 -12.05
CA LYS A 82 -2.60 7.19 -12.96
C LYS A 82 -1.59 7.38 -14.10
N GLY A 83 -1.31 6.31 -14.85
CA GLY A 83 -0.48 6.37 -16.06
C GLY A 83 1.01 6.06 -15.85
N TRP A 84 1.38 5.34 -14.80
CA TRP A 84 2.76 4.86 -14.62
C TRP A 84 3.13 3.84 -15.70
N GLY A 85 3.98 4.23 -16.66
CA GLY A 85 4.40 3.40 -17.79
C GLY A 85 5.16 2.14 -17.37
N VAL A 86 6.03 2.25 -16.36
CA VAL A 86 6.73 1.10 -15.76
C VAL A 86 5.77 0.18 -14.98
N GLY A 87 4.64 0.72 -14.52
CA GLY A 87 3.58 -0.05 -13.89
C GLY A 87 2.92 -1.08 -14.82
N TYR A 88 3.13 -1.03 -16.14
CA TYR A 88 2.69 -2.11 -17.03
C TYR A 88 3.56 -3.38 -16.92
N LEU A 89 4.75 -3.28 -16.33
CA LEU A 89 5.59 -4.44 -16.04
C LEU A 89 5.07 -5.16 -14.79
N SER A 90 4.49 -6.35 -14.99
CA SER A 90 3.94 -7.19 -13.92
C SER A 90 4.96 -7.51 -12.82
N SER A 91 6.23 -7.73 -13.19
CA SER A 91 7.33 -8.01 -12.28
C SER A 91 7.63 -6.83 -11.33
N PHE A 92 7.59 -5.60 -11.84
CA PHE A 92 7.83 -4.40 -11.04
C PHE A 92 6.67 -4.17 -10.05
N LYS A 93 5.42 -4.30 -10.51
CA LYS A 93 4.23 -4.27 -9.64
C LYS A 93 4.36 -5.29 -8.50
N GLN A 94 4.71 -6.53 -8.83
CA GLN A 94 4.88 -7.59 -7.84
C GLN A 94 6.03 -7.28 -6.86
N HIS A 95 7.16 -6.76 -7.35
CA HIS A 95 8.27 -6.33 -6.51
C HIS A 95 7.84 -5.27 -5.48
N CYS A 96 7.16 -4.20 -5.92
CA CYS A 96 6.66 -3.17 -5.02
C CYS A 96 5.69 -3.72 -3.97
N LEU A 97 4.74 -4.58 -4.37
CA LEU A 97 3.79 -5.20 -3.44
C LEU A 97 4.49 -6.10 -2.40
N LEU A 98 5.53 -6.82 -2.80
CA LEU A 98 6.33 -7.63 -1.90
C LEU A 98 7.14 -6.78 -0.92
N GLN A 99 7.72 -5.65 -1.36
CA GLN A 99 8.42 -4.73 -0.47
C GLN A 99 7.48 -4.14 0.60
N MET A 100 6.28 -3.73 0.20
CA MET A 100 5.25 -3.27 1.15
C MET A 100 4.88 -4.37 2.17
N LEU A 101 4.69 -5.60 1.71
CA LEU A 101 4.42 -6.75 2.59
C LEU A 101 5.59 -7.02 3.54
N ASN A 102 6.82 -7.00 3.04
CA ASN A 102 8.03 -7.28 3.81
C ASN A 102 8.25 -6.27 4.94
N GLY A 103 7.94 -4.99 4.69
CA GLY A 103 7.99 -3.94 5.72
C GLY A 103 7.10 -4.23 6.92
N VAL A 104 5.90 -4.78 6.70
CA VAL A 104 4.98 -5.17 7.78
C VAL A 104 5.34 -6.53 8.37
N ALA A 105 5.85 -7.46 7.55
CA ALA A 105 6.27 -8.78 7.99
C ALA A 105 7.61 -8.78 8.75
N GLY A 106 8.31 -7.64 8.82
CA GLY A 106 9.62 -7.51 9.46
C GLY A 106 10.73 -8.29 8.75
N LYS A 107 10.62 -8.43 7.42
CA LYS A 107 11.63 -9.09 6.57
C LYS A 107 12.41 -8.01 5.82
N PHE A 108 13.44 -7.47 6.47
CA PHE A 108 14.41 -6.58 5.83
C PHE A 108 15.69 -7.36 5.53
#